data_AF-A0A2D4LHX5-F1
#
_entry.id   AF-A0A2D4LHX5-F1
#
_cell.length_a   1.000
_cell.length_b   1.000
_cell.length_c   1.000
_cell.angle_alpha   90.00
_cell.angle_beta   90.00
_cell.angle_gamma   90.00
#
_symmetry.space_group_name_H-M   'P 1'
#
loop_
_entity.id
_entity.type
_entity.pdbx_description
1 polymer ?
#
loop_
_entity_poly.entity_id
_entity_poly.type
_entity_poly.pdbx_seq_one_letter_code
_entity_poly.pdbx_strand_id
1 'polypeptide(L)'
;TDPSFIPKINSAFHRAQELILPTFCSKPSHPLELQWHRLDVRRALKAYIHRTAPFRKTEALFISFQPSTQGNKVSSTTIGRWLRATIAKAYQAQSLQVPKSVTAHSMRSAATSAAWATQAPILDICRAAAWASPTPFIRHYKINTFASA
;
A
#
# COMPACT_ATOMS: atom_id res chain seq x y z
N THR A 1 18.48 -10.06 -3.44
CA THR A 1 18.00 -8.70 -3.73
C THR A 1 18.16 -8.45 -5.21
N ASP A 2 17.14 -7.97 -5.92
CA ASP A 2 17.22 -7.73 -7.37
C ASP A 2 18.10 -6.49 -7.65
N PRO A 3 19.28 -6.64 -8.29
CA PRO A 3 20.19 -5.54 -8.54
C PRO A 3 19.65 -4.53 -9.57
N SER A 4 18.58 -4.89 -10.30
CA SER A 4 17.94 -4.02 -11.29
C SER A 4 16.86 -3.10 -10.70
N PHE A 5 16.56 -3.22 -9.41
CA PHE A 5 15.56 -2.38 -8.77
C PHE A 5 16.05 -0.92 -8.65
N ILE A 6 15.41 -0.04 -9.43
CA ILE A 6 15.63 1.41 -9.34
C ILE A 6 14.38 2.03 -8.73
N PRO A 7 14.45 2.67 -7.55
CA PRO A 7 13.31 3.34 -6.97
C PRO A 7 12.88 4.51 -7.86
N LYS A 8 11.59 4.85 -7.81
CA LYS A 8 11.02 5.96 -8.59
C LYS A 8 11.79 7.28 -8.38
N ILE A 9 12.31 7.48 -7.18
CA ILE A 9 13.24 8.56 -6.87
C ILE A 9 14.61 7.94 -6.65
N ASN A 10 15.49 8.06 -7.65
CA ASN A 10 16.81 7.43 -7.62
C ASN A 10 17.84 8.31 -6.88
N SER A 11 17.62 8.58 -5.60
CA SER A 11 18.62 9.24 -4.73
C SER A 11 19.31 8.24 -3.80
N ALA A 12 20.48 8.59 -3.27
CA ALA A 12 21.20 7.75 -2.31
C ALA A 12 20.32 7.38 -1.10
N PHE A 13 19.58 8.37 -0.58
CA PHE A 13 18.62 8.17 0.52
C PHE A 13 17.57 7.10 0.18
N HIS A 14 16.86 7.23 -0.95
CA HIS A 14 15.77 6.30 -1.30
C HIS A 14 16.29 4.91 -1.72
N ARG A 15 17.54 4.80 -2.16
CA ARG A 15 18.19 3.51 -2.43
C ARG A 15 18.63 2.79 -1.15
N ALA A 16 19.10 3.55 -0.15
CA ALA A 16 19.59 3.02 1.12
C ALA A 16 18.49 2.86 2.18
N GLN A 17 17.31 3.45 1.95
CA GLN A 17 16.20 3.40 2.91
C GLN A 17 15.67 1.96 3.04
N GLU A 18 15.79 1.42 4.25
CA GLU A 18 15.21 0.12 4.59
C GLU A 18 13.68 0.21 4.64
N LEU A 19 13.00 -0.75 4.02
CA LEU A 19 11.56 -0.92 4.15
C LEU A 19 11.25 -1.79 5.37
N ILE A 20 11.00 -1.14 6.50
CA ILE A 20 10.58 -1.82 7.73
C ILE A 20 9.06 -2.00 7.70
N LEU A 21 8.60 -3.25 7.73
CA LEU A 21 7.18 -3.60 7.87
C LEU A 21 6.91 -4.05 9.32
N PRO A 22 6.45 -3.15 10.21
CA PRO A 22 6.18 -3.50 11.59
C PRO A 22 5.05 -4.52 11.67
N THR A 23 5.07 -5.37 12.70
CA THR A 23 3.94 -6.25 13.01
C THR A 23 2.89 -5.48 13.78
N PHE A 24 1.64 -5.57 13.32
CA PHE A 24 0.51 -4.96 14.00
C PHE A 24 -0.27 -6.00 14.83
N CYS A 25 -0.46 -5.75 16.12
CA CYS A 25 -1.16 -6.62 17.07
C CYS A 25 -0.71 -8.10 17.00
N SER A 26 0.58 -8.39 17.19
CA SER A 26 1.14 -9.74 16.97
C SER A 26 0.62 -10.83 17.94
N LYS A 27 0.11 -10.43 19.11
CA LYS A 27 -0.50 -11.29 20.12
C LYS A 27 -1.80 -10.63 20.61
N PRO A 28 -2.88 -10.68 19.82
CA PRO A 28 -4.10 -9.99 20.19
C PRO A 28 -4.73 -10.64 21.42
N SER A 29 -5.08 -9.81 22.39
CA SER A 29 -5.71 -10.20 23.67
C SER A 29 -7.10 -9.57 23.84
N HIS A 30 -7.36 -8.47 23.14
CA HIS A 30 -8.63 -7.74 23.16
C HIS A 30 -9.41 -7.93 21.85
N PRO A 31 -10.77 -7.91 21.84
CA PRO A 31 -11.57 -8.00 20.62
C PRO A 31 -11.18 -7.02 19.50
N LEU A 32 -10.81 -5.78 19.84
CA LEU A 32 -10.31 -4.81 18.85
C LEU A 32 -8.95 -5.20 18.27
N GLU A 33 -8.05 -5.72 19.10
CA GLU A 33 -6.74 -6.20 18.63
C GLU A 33 -6.89 -7.39 17.68
N LEU A 34 -7.88 -8.27 17.91
CA LEU A 34 -8.21 -9.34 16.97
C LEU A 34 -8.64 -8.80 15.61
N GLN A 35 -9.41 -7.71 15.57
CA GLN A 35 -9.79 -7.05 14.32
C GLN A 35 -8.59 -6.40 13.63
N TRP A 36 -7.79 -5.66 14.40
CA TRP A 36 -6.59 -4.97 13.91
C TRP A 36 -5.48 -5.91 13.46
N HIS A 37 -5.33 -7.07 14.09
CA HIS A 37 -4.42 -8.12 13.65
C HIS A 37 -4.70 -8.57 12.21
N ARG A 38 -5.97 -8.48 11.76
CA ARG A 38 -6.33 -8.77 10.37
C ARG A 38 -5.78 -7.73 9.39
N LEU A 39 -5.48 -6.53 9.86
CA LEU A 39 -4.87 -5.43 9.08
C LEU A 39 -3.33 -5.52 9.04
N ASP A 40 -2.71 -6.48 9.73
CA ASP A 40 -1.25 -6.65 9.70
C ASP A 40 -0.74 -7.03 8.30
N VAL A 41 0.02 -6.11 7.69
CA VAL A 41 0.58 -6.27 6.34
C VAL A 41 1.58 -7.43 6.29
N ARG A 42 2.38 -7.61 7.34
CA ARG A 42 3.38 -8.70 7.38
C ARG A 42 2.70 -10.06 7.34
N ARG A 43 1.64 -10.27 8.15
CA ARG A 43 0.80 -11.47 8.11
C ARG A 43 0.18 -11.69 6.73
N ALA A 44 -0.38 -10.66 6.12
CA ALA A 44 -0.98 -10.75 4.78
C ALA A 44 0.04 -11.18 3.71
N LEU A 45 1.24 -10.60 3.72
CA LEU A 45 2.31 -10.95 2.78
C LEU A 45 2.83 -12.36 3.01
N LYS A 46 3.04 -12.79 4.27
CA LYS A 46 3.44 -14.17 4.59
C LYS A 46 2.41 -15.17 4.05
N ALA A 47 1.13 -14.92 4.27
CA ALA A 47 0.07 -15.78 3.76
C ALA A 47 0.06 -15.83 2.22
N TYR A 48 0.26 -14.70 1.55
CA TYR A 48 0.35 -14.63 0.10
C TYR A 48 1.54 -15.42 -0.44
N ILE A 49 2.74 -15.21 0.11
CA ILE A 49 3.95 -15.93 -0.29
C ILE A 49 3.77 -17.43 -0.11
N HIS A 50 3.28 -17.86 1.06
CA HIS A 50 3.03 -19.27 1.34
C HIS A 50 2.05 -19.90 0.34
N ARG A 51 0.90 -19.24 0.09
CA ARG A 51 -0.14 -19.77 -0.83
C ARG A 51 0.30 -19.78 -2.29
N THR A 52 1.23 -18.90 -2.67
CA THR A 52 1.71 -18.80 -4.05
C THR A 52 2.99 -19.61 -4.31
N ALA A 53 3.62 -20.14 -3.26
CA ALA A 53 4.88 -20.89 -3.35
C ALA A 53 4.84 -22.07 -4.35
N PRO A 54 3.79 -22.91 -4.41
CA PRO A 54 3.81 -24.11 -5.25
C PRO A 54 3.89 -23.85 -6.76
N PHE A 55 3.54 -22.65 -7.21
CA PHE A 55 3.46 -22.32 -8.64
C PHE A 55 4.23 -21.06 -9.01
N ARG A 56 5.02 -20.50 -8.09
CA ARG A 56 5.84 -19.31 -8.31
C ARG A 56 7.00 -19.63 -9.25
N LYS A 57 7.23 -18.74 -10.23
CA LYS A 57 8.33 -18.86 -11.23
C LYS A 57 9.28 -17.66 -11.21
N THR A 58 9.12 -16.76 -10.24
CA THR A 58 9.86 -15.50 -10.15
C THR A 58 9.95 -15.00 -8.71
N GLU A 59 11.03 -14.25 -8.44
CA GLU A 59 11.25 -13.53 -7.18
C GLU A 59 10.37 -12.28 -7.04
N ALA A 60 9.67 -11.85 -8.10
CA ALA A 60 8.77 -10.70 -8.01
C ALA A 60 7.64 -10.95 -7.01
N LEU A 61 7.39 -10.01 -6.08
CA LEU A 61 6.43 -10.21 -4.99
C LEU A 61 5.06 -10.68 -5.49
N PHE A 62 4.43 -9.94 -6.40
CA PHE A 62 3.13 -10.29 -6.97
C PHE A 62 3.27 -11.08 -8.27
N ILE A 63 2.57 -12.21 -8.34
CA ILE A 63 2.55 -13.12 -9.49
C ILE A 63 1.13 -13.36 -10.00
N SER A 64 1.03 -13.78 -11.26
CA SER A 64 -0.23 -14.12 -11.90
C SER A 64 -0.71 -15.49 -11.44
N PHE A 65 -2.03 -15.62 -11.30
CA PHE A 65 -2.75 -16.86 -11.03
C PHE A 65 -3.60 -17.29 -12.24
N GLN A 66 -3.50 -16.59 -13.38
CA GLN A 66 -4.20 -16.99 -14.60
C GLN A 66 -3.52 -18.22 -15.21
N PRO A 67 -4.26 -19.23 -15.71
CA PRO A 67 -3.68 -20.49 -16.18
C PRO A 67 -2.50 -20.34 -17.14
N SER A 68 -2.61 -19.47 -18.15
CA SER A 68 -1.58 -19.26 -19.18
C SER A 68 -0.33 -18.52 -18.68
N THR A 69 -0.42 -17.75 -17.61
CA THR A 69 0.69 -16.94 -17.07
C THR A 69 1.01 -17.27 -15.61
N GLN A 70 0.50 -18.39 -15.11
CA GLN A 70 0.58 -18.76 -13.71
C GLN A 70 2.04 -18.83 -13.25
N GLY A 71 2.32 -18.12 -12.17
CA GLY A 71 3.66 -18.04 -11.59
C GLY A 71 4.51 -16.87 -12.06
N ASN A 72 4.12 -16.18 -13.13
CA ASN A 72 4.90 -15.09 -13.73
C ASN A 72 4.61 -13.75 -13.03
N LYS A 73 5.58 -12.83 -13.09
CA LYS A 73 5.44 -11.45 -12.58
C LYS A 73 4.25 -10.74 -13.23
N VAL A 74 3.43 -10.06 -12.42
CA VAL A 74 2.36 -9.19 -12.96
C VAL A 74 2.86 -7.79 -13.28
N SER A 75 2.21 -7.14 -14.25
CA SER A 75 2.46 -5.73 -14.58
C SER A 75 1.90 -4.77 -13.53
N SER A 76 2.46 -3.55 -13.48
CA SER A 76 1.94 -2.44 -12.66
C SER A 76 0.48 -2.13 -12.98
N THR A 77 0.08 -2.24 -14.26
CA THR A 77 -1.30 -2.07 -14.72
C THR A 77 -2.24 -3.10 -14.10
N THR A 78 -1.80 -4.35 -13.96
CA THR A 78 -2.60 -5.41 -13.33
C THR A 78 -2.76 -5.17 -11.84
N ILE A 79 -1.68 -4.81 -11.14
CA ILE A 79 -1.75 -4.41 -9.73
C ILE A 79 -2.72 -3.22 -9.56
N GLY A 80 -2.62 -2.21 -10.41
CA GLY A 80 -3.52 -1.05 -10.38
C GLY A 80 -5.00 -1.43 -10.58
N ARG A 81 -5.31 -2.41 -11.45
CA ARG A 81 -6.67 -2.95 -11.61
C ARG A 81 -7.14 -3.67 -10.34
N TRP A 82 -6.30 -4.52 -9.74
CA TRP A 82 -6.63 -5.20 -8.49
C TRP A 82 -6.93 -4.21 -7.37
N LEU A 83 -6.14 -3.16 -7.23
CA LEU A 83 -6.36 -2.13 -6.22
C LEU A 83 -7.72 -1.44 -6.38
N ARG A 84 -8.06 -0.99 -7.59
CA ARG A 84 -9.37 -0.36 -7.86
C ARG A 84 -10.52 -1.32 -7.57
N ALA A 85 -10.40 -2.57 -8.00
CA ALA A 85 -11.41 -3.60 -7.77
C ALA A 85 -11.59 -3.89 -6.27
N THR A 86 -10.50 -3.98 -5.50
CA THR A 86 -10.54 -4.19 -4.05
C THR A 86 -11.22 -3.02 -3.32
N ILE A 87 -10.91 -1.78 -3.70
CA ILE A 87 -11.58 -0.59 -3.13
C ILE A 87 -13.08 -0.65 -3.44
N ALA A 88 -13.46 -0.87 -4.70
CA ALA A 88 -14.87 -0.97 -5.09
C ALA A 88 -15.61 -2.05 -4.29
N LYS A 89 -15.01 -3.24 -4.13
CA LYS A 89 -15.56 -4.32 -3.32
C LYS A 89 -15.72 -3.94 -1.85
N ALA A 90 -14.77 -3.20 -1.27
CA ALA A 90 -14.85 -2.77 0.12
C ALA A 90 -16.01 -1.78 0.38
N TYR A 91 -16.26 -0.87 -0.56
CA TYR A 91 -17.42 0.03 -0.50
C TYR A 91 -18.74 -0.73 -0.67
N GLN A 92 -18.80 -1.63 -1.66
CA GLN A 92 -19.98 -2.48 -1.91
C GLN A 92 -20.32 -3.37 -0.71
N ALA A 93 -19.31 -3.96 -0.05
CA ALA A 93 -19.50 -4.78 1.14
C ALA A 93 -20.07 -4.00 2.34
N GLN A 94 -19.96 -2.67 2.33
CA GLN A 94 -20.56 -1.78 3.32
C GLN A 94 -21.84 -1.10 2.80
N SER A 95 -22.37 -1.53 1.65
CA SER A 95 -23.50 -0.90 0.96
C SER A 95 -23.31 0.60 0.70
N LEU A 96 -22.07 1.03 0.48
CA LEU A 96 -21.71 2.41 0.15
C LEU A 96 -21.50 2.58 -1.36
N GLN A 97 -21.79 3.79 -1.86
CA GLN A 97 -21.51 4.14 -3.26
C GLN A 97 -20.01 4.19 -3.52
N VAL A 98 -19.56 3.49 -4.57
CA VAL A 98 -18.15 3.54 -5.00
C VAL A 98 -17.84 4.93 -5.59
N PRO A 99 -16.76 5.60 -5.17
CA PRO A 99 -16.38 6.89 -5.75
C PRO A 99 -16.08 6.78 -7.25
N LYS A 100 -16.52 7.76 -8.05
CA LYS A 100 -16.42 7.71 -9.52
C LYS A 100 -14.98 7.70 -10.06
N SER A 101 -14.00 8.21 -9.30
CA SER A 101 -12.63 8.46 -9.75
C SER A 101 -11.56 7.70 -8.94
N VAL A 102 -11.87 6.49 -8.46
CA VAL A 102 -10.89 5.68 -7.73
C VAL A 102 -9.73 5.27 -8.64
N THR A 103 -8.52 5.64 -8.23
CA THR A 103 -7.27 5.23 -8.88
C THR A 103 -6.41 4.44 -7.90
N ALA A 104 -5.35 3.78 -8.40
CA ALA A 104 -4.36 3.15 -7.53
C ALA A 104 -3.68 4.18 -6.58
N HIS A 105 -3.58 5.44 -6.99
CA HIS A 105 -3.01 6.53 -6.19
C HIS A 105 -3.95 7.02 -5.08
N SER A 106 -5.25 6.70 -5.15
CA SER A 106 -6.23 7.12 -4.14
C SER A 106 -5.89 6.55 -2.75
N MET A 107 -5.35 5.32 -2.66
CA MET A 107 -4.90 4.76 -1.37
C MET A 107 -3.75 5.55 -0.76
N ARG A 108 -2.79 5.96 -1.59
CA ARG A 108 -1.64 6.77 -1.14
C ARG A 108 -2.13 8.10 -0.57
N SER A 109 -3.03 8.77 -1.29
CA SER A 109 -3.69 10.00 -0.83
C SER A 109 -4.34 9.81 0.53
N ALA A 110 -5.24 8.84 0.65
CA ALA A 110 -6.00 8.58 1.88
C ALA A 110 -5.07 8.24 3.07
N ALA A 111 -4.06 7.39 2.87
CA ALA A 111 -3.12 7.01 3.92
C ALA A 111 -2.30 8.21 4.42
N THR A 112 -1.77 9.04 3.50
CA THR A 112 -0.98 10.22 3.90
C THR A 112 -1.83 11.29 4.56
N SER A 113 -3.07 11.49 4.11
CA SER A 113 -4.01 12.42 4.74
C SER A 113 -4.42 11.94 6.14
N ALA A 114 -4.65 10.64 6.33
CA ALA A 114 -4.96 10.08 7.64
C ALA A 114 -3.77 10.24 8.61
N ALA A 115 -2.54 9.94 8.17
CA ALA A 115 -1.34 10.13 9.00
C ALA A 115 -1.15 11.60 9.40
N TRP A 116 -1.43 12.54 8.49
CA TRP A 116 -1.39 13.96 8.78
C TRP A 116 -2.48 14.38 9.78
N ALA A 117 -3.70 13.85 9.63
CA ALA A 117 -4.81 14.11 10.56
C ALA A 117 -4.49 13.60 11.98
N THR A 118 -3.69 12.54 12.11
CA THR A 118 -3.16 12.05 13.39
C THR A 118 -1.88 12.77 13.83
N GLN A 119 -1.57 13.94 13.24
CA GLN A 119 -0.43 14.79 13.58
C GLN A 119 0.95 14.12 13.39
N ALA A 120 1.06 13.11 12.51
CA ALA A 120 2.37 12.52 12.20
C ALA A 120 3.29 13.58 11.56
N PRO A 121 4.59 13.62 11.92
CA PRO A 121 5.53 14.57 11.34
C PRO A 121 5.58 14.45 9.81
N ILE A 122 5.55 15.58 9.11
CA ILE A 122 5.55 15.60 7.63
C ILE A 122 6.75 14.86 7.03
N LEU A 123 7.91 14.90 7.70
CA LEU A 123 9.11 14.20 7.26
C LEU A 123 8.95 12.68 7.36
N ASP A 124 8.24 12.18 8.37
CA ASP A 124 7.96 10.75 8.52
C ASP A 124 6.93 10.28 7.49
N ILE A 125 5.91 11.11 7.21
CA ILE A 125 4.96 10.87 6.11
C ILE A 125 5.70 10.80 4.77
N CYS A 126 6.60 11.76 4.50
CA CYS A 126 7.38 11.78 3.26
C CYS A 126 8.32 10.56 3.16
N ARG A 127 8.97 10.18 4.26
CA ARG A 127 9.80 8.99 4.36
C ARG A 127 9.00 7.72 4.05
N ALA A 128 7.83 7.56 4.68
CA ALA A 128 6.95 6.40 4.46
C ALA A 128 6.36 6.35 3.04
N ALA A 129 6.07 7.51 2.45
CA ALA A 129 5.60 7.61 1.08
C ALA A 129 6.72 7.47 0.03
N ALA A 130 8.00 7.55 0.42
CA ALA A 130 9.14 7.70 -0.49
C ALA A 130 9.00 8.96 -1.39
N TRP A 131 8.72 10.10 -0.77
CA TRP A 131 8.77 11.42 -1.42
C TRP A 131 10.09 12.13 -1.10
N ALA A 132 10.71 12.74 -2.12
CA ALA A 132 11.94 13.53 -1.96
C ALA A 132 11.73 14.84 -1.20
N SER A 133 10.52 15.38 -1.21
CA SER A 133 10.20 16.60 -0.50
C SER A 133 8.73 16.61 -0.06
N PRO A 134 8.35 17.51 0.87
CA PRO A 134 6.95 17.73 1.26
C PRO A 134 6.09 18.35 0.16
N THR A 135 6.70 18.89 -0.90
CA THR A 135 6.00 19.68 -1.92
C THR A 135 4.84 18.94 -2.59
N PRO A 136 4.97 17.67 -3.02
CA PRO A 136 3.85 16.91 -3.55
C PRO A 136 2.75 16.71 -2.52
N PHE A 137 3.11 16.48 -1.25
CA PHE A 137 2.11 16.31 -0.19
C PHE A 137 1.30 17.60 0.02
N ILE A 138 2.01 18.71 0.21
CA ILE A 138 1.41 20.02 0.47
C ILE A 138 0.50 20.41 -0.70
N ARG A 139 0.98 20.28 -1.94
CA ARG A 139 0.20 20.66 -3.14
C ARG A 139 -1.04 19.82 -3.35
N HIS A 140 -0.98 18.51 -3.09
CA HIS A 140 -2.06 17.60 -3.48
C HIS A 140 -3.00 17.22 -2.33
N TYR A 141 -2.57 17.37 -1.06
CA TYR A 141 -3.33 16.85 0.08
C TYR A 141 -3.54 17.86 1.22
N LYS A 142 -2.80 18.99 1.26
CA LYS A 142 -2.95 20.03 2.31
C LYS A 142 -3.85 21.21 1.90
N ILE A 143 -4.00 21.49 0.61
CA ILE A 143 -4.64 22.75 0.15
C ILE A 143 -6.15 22.83 0.49
N ASN A 144 -6.84 21.71 0.72
CA ASN A 144 -8.29 21.72 0.95
C ASN A 144 -8.74 21.42 2.38
N THR A 145 -7.84 21.22 3.36
CA THR A 145 -8.27 20.95 4.75
C THR A 145 -8.72 22.21 5.51
N PHE A 146 -8.47 23.41 4.98
CA PHE A 146 -8.91 24.68 5.60
C PHE A 146 -10.16 25.29 4.94
N ALA A 147 -10.67 24.71 3.85
CA ALA A 147 -11.87 25.21 3.17
C ALA A 147 -13.17 24.53 3.66
N SER A 148 -13.13 23.79 4.76
CA SER A 148 -14.28 23.08 5.32
C SER A 148 -14.27 23.03 6.85
N ALA A 149 -13.71 24.06 7.49
CA ALA A 149 -13.86 24.32 8.93
C ALA A 149 -14.75 25.54 9.15
#